data_AF-A0A9Q0IZZ0-F1
#
_entry.id   AF-A0A9Q0IZZ0-F1
#
_cell.length_a   1.000
_cell.length_b   1.000
_cell.length_c   1.000
_cell.angle_alpha   90.00
_cell.angle_beta   90.00
_cell.angle_gamma   90.00
#
_symmetry.space_group_name_H-M   'P 1'
#
loop_
_entity.id
_entity.type
_entity.pdbx_description
1 polymer ?
#
loop_
_entity_poly.entity_id
_entity_poly.type
_entity_poly.pdbx_seq_one_letter_code
_entity_poly.pdbx_strand_id
1 'polypeptide(L)'
;MTANHPDFASSVPTESHPSKLVGSRGSKNIYFDFEKLAEATEAVTFNLNKIIDVNYYHVESARRSNLQHRTIDIGVQGLADTFILLGMAFDSPEAQQLNKDIFETIYYHSLKASSEIAARECPYETYEGSPGILQHDMWGVSPSSRWNWDSLREMISKNGVRNSLLLAPMQTASTSQILGNNECLEPYTSNIYSHRVLSGEFVVVNPTPSS
;
A
#
# COMPACT_ATOMS: atom_id res chain seq x y z
N MET A 1 -18.61 -10.99 -59.88
CA MET A 1 -17.38 -11.75 -59.55
C MET A 1 -16.45 -10.80 -58.80
N THR A 2 -16.91 -10.24 -57.67
CA THR A 2 -16.60 -10.63 -56.28
C THR A 2 -15.11 -10.59 -55.97
N ALA A 3 -14.69 -9.43 -55.44
CA ALA A 3 -13.37 -9.19 -54.87
C ALA A 3 -13.21 -9.98 -53.57
N ASN A 4 -12.10 -10.72 -53.45
CA ASN A 4 -11.73 -11.44 -52.22
C ASN A 4 -11.16 -10.46 -51.19
N HIS A 5 -11.88 -10.32 -50.09
CA HIS A 5 -11.40 -9.76 -48.82
C HIS A 5 -10.57 -10.85 -48.12
N PRO A 6 -9.32 -10.58 -47.69
CA PRO A 6 -8.67 -11.41 -46.69
C PRO A 6 -9.01 -10.90 -45.29
N ASP A 7 -9.70 -11.74 -44.52
CA ASP A 7 -9.91 -11.60 -43.08
C ASP A 7 -8.56 -11.66 -42.35
N PHE A 8 -8.07 -10.52 -41.89
CA PHE A 8 -6.94 -10.44 -40.97
C PHE A 8 -7.46 -10.51 -39.52
N ALA A 9 -7.83 -11.72 -39.09
CA ALA A 9 -8.00 -12.05 -37.69
C ALA A 9 -6.92 -13.07 -37.31
N SER A 10 -5.78 -12.60 -36.81
CA SER A 10 -4.82 -13.48 -36.12
C SER A 10 -4.12 -12.78 -34.96
N SER A 11 -4.57 -13.19 -33.76
CA SER A 11 -3.81 -13.38 -32.52
C SER A 11 -2.90 -12.25 -32.04
N VAL A 12 -3.45 -11.39 -31.18
CA VAL A 12 -2.64 -10.70 -30.16
C VAL A 12 -2.29 -11.74 -29.08
N PRO A 13 -1.01 -11.89 -28.67
CA PRO A 13 -0.65 -12.84 -27.63
C PRO A 13 -1.25 -12.40 -26.29
N THR A 14 -2.05 -13.26 -25.67
CA THR A 14 -2.52 -13.06 -24.31
C THR A 14 -1.34 -13.30 -23.38
N GLU A 15 -0.62 -12.23 -23.02
CA GLU A 15 0.41 -12.31 -21.98
C GLU A 15 -0.24 -12.78 -20.67
N SER A 16 0.30 -13.86 -20.13
CA SER A 16 -0.10 -14.48 -18.87
C SER A 16 0.28 -13.56 -17.71
N HIS A 17 -0.58 -12.58 -17.39
CA HIS A 17 -0.43 -11.78 -16.18
C HIS A 17 -0.95 -12.55 -14.97
N PRO A 18 -0.23 -12.54 -13.84
CA PRO A 18 -0.60 -13.29 -12.65
C PRO A 18 -1.90 -12.74 -12.03
N SER A 19 -2.76 -13.66 -11.59
CA SER A 19 -3.98 -13.49 -10.76
C SER A 19 -4.51 -12.05 -10.61
N LYS A 20 -5.04 -11.48 -11.70
CA LYS A 20 -5.74 -10.19 -11.67
C LYS A 20 -7.07 -10.38 -10.95
N LEU A 21 -7.28 -9.71 -9.82
CA LEU A 21 -8.62 -9.51 -9.27
C LEU A 21 -9.38 -8.63 -10.26
N VAL A 22 -10.29 -9.22 -11.02
CA VAL A 22 -11.10 -8.53 -12.03
C VAL A 22 -12.30 -7.92 -11.32
N GLY A 23 -12.48 -6.61 -11.48
CA GLY A 23 -13.66 -5.90 -10.98
C GLY A 23 -14.98 -6.44 -11.57
N SER A 24 -16.11 -6.16 -10.91
CA SER A 24 -17.40 -6.73 -11.30
C SER A 24 -17.93 -6.21 -12.65
N ARG A 25 -18.76 -7.06 -13.30
CA ARG A 25 -19.50 -6.93 -14.58
C ARG A 25 -19.30 -5.63 -15.40
N GLY A 26 -18.36 -5.68 -16.34
CA GLY A 26 -18.20 -4.68 -17.43
C GLY A 26 -16.74 -4.29 -17.69
N SER A 27 -15.89 -4.47 -16.70
CA SER A 27 -14.51 -4.02 -16.63
C SER A 27 -13.52 -5.15 -16.94
N LYS A 28 -13.49 -5.64 -18.18
CA LYS A 28 -12.57 -6.71 -18.61
C LYS A 28 -11.07 -6.41 -18.38
N ASN A 29 -10.70 -5.16 -18.06
CA ASN A 29 -9.32 -4.70 -17.91
C ASN A 29 -9.01 -3.94 -16.60
N ILE A 30 -9.91 -3.89 -15.60
CA ILE A 30 -9.60 -3.22 -14.32
C ILE A 30 -9.08 -4.25 -13.32
N TYR A 31 -7.88 -4.02 -12.80
CA TYR A 31 -7.21 -4.87 -11.82
C TYR A 31 -6.42 -4.03 -10.82
N PHE A 32 -6.12 -4.61 -9.65
CA PHE A 32 -5.22 -4.01 -8.67
C PHE A 32 -3.77 -4.44 -8.94
N ASP A 33 -2.85 -3.48 -9.08
CA ASP A 33 -1.45 -3.74 -9.39
C ASP A 33 -0.59 -3.81 -8.12
N PHE A 34 -0.37 -5.03 -7.62
CA PHE A 34 0.43 -5.27 -6.41
C PHE A 34 1.92 -5.03 -6.62
N GLU A 35 2.45 -5.18 -7.84
CA GLU A 35 3.86 -4.92 -8.13
C GLU A 35 4.15 -3.42 -8.08
N LYS A 36 3.22 -2.58 -8.58
CA LYS A 36 3.33 -1.13 -8.42
C LYS A 36 3.18 -0.67 -6.98
N LEU A 37 2.30 -1.31 -6.21
CA LEU A 37 2.21 -1.03 -4.77
C LEU A 37 3.51 -1.40 -4.05
N ALA A 38 4.13 -2.52 -4.42
CA ALA A 38 5.41 -2.96 -3.91
C ALA A 38 6.53 -1.94 -4.20
N GLU A 39 6.71 -1.55 -5.48
CA GLU A 39 7.69 -0.55 -5.90
C GLU A 39 7.53 0.77 -5.12
N ALA A 40 6.28 1.26 -4.99
CA ALA A 40 5.98 2.49 -4.26
C ALA A 40 6.30 2.35 -2.76
N THR A 41 5.97 1.21 -2.16
CA THR A 41 6.23 0.93 -0.75
C THR A 41 7.73 0.90 -0.44
N GLU A 42 8.54 0.25 -1.28
CA GLU A 42 10.00 0.21 -1.13
C GLU A 42 10.59 1.63 -1.21
N ALA A 43 10.13 2.44 -2.17
CA ALA A 43 10.55 3.83 -2.32
C ALA A 43 10.18 4.69 -1.10
N VAL A 44 8.94 4.57 -0.59
CA VAL A 44 8.49 5.29 0.61
C VAL A 44 9.30 4.87 1.83
N THR A 45 9.57 3.58 2.00
CA THR A 45 10.37 3.05 3.11
C THR A 45 11.77 3.67 3.11
N PHE A 46 12.42 3.73 1.94
CA PHE A 46 13.72 4.37 1.80
C PHE A 46 13.68 5.86 2.12
N ASN A 47 12.68 6.58 1.60
CA ASN A 47 12.51 8.01 1.82
C ASN A 47 12.28 8.34 3.31
N LEU A 48 11.39 7.61 3.98
CA LEU A 48 11.12 7.78 5.41
C LEU A 48 12.35 7.47 6.26
N ASN A 49 13.10 6.42 5.93
CA ASN A 49 14.35 6.13 6.63
C ASN A 49 15.36 7.28 6.48
N LYS A 50 15.48 7.88 5.29
CA LYS A 50 16.37 9.01 5.05
C LYS A 50 15.94 10.29 5.78
N ILE A 51 14.63 10.50 5.93
CA ILE A 51 14.09 11.64 6.68
C ILE A 51 14.57 11.63 8.13
N ILE A 52 14.71 10.46 8.77
CA ILE A 52 15.20 10.36 10.15
C ILE A 52 16.56 11.05 10.33
N ASP A 53 17.46 10.94 9.35
CA ASP A 53 18.81 11.50 9.45
C ASP A 53 18.85 12.99 9.10
N VAL A 54 17.95 13.45 8.23
CA VAL A 54 17.88 14.85 7.76
C VAL A 54 16.99 15.72 8.65
N ASN A 55 16.10 15.11 9.44
CA ASN A 55 15.14 15.83 10.25
C ASN A 55 15.83 16.72 11.29
N TYR A 56 15.28 17.93 11.47
CA TYR A 56 15.72 18.84 12.52
C TYR A 56 14.95 18.54 13.82
N TYR A 57 15.67 18.11 14.85
CA TYR A 57 15.10 17.78 16.14
C TYR A 57 15.23 18.96 17.10
N HIS A 58 14.10 19.51 17.54
CA HIS A 58 14.06 20.59 18.55
C HIS A 58 14.40 20.10 19.97
N VAL A 59 14.22 18.80 20.24
CA VAL A 59 14.44 18.18 21.55
C VAL A 59 15.34 16.96 21.41
N GLU A 60 16.41 16.91 22.21
CA GLU A 60 17.42 15.83 22.12
C GLU A 60 16.85 14.44 22.44
N SER A 61 15.85 14.35 23.32
CA SER A 61 15.18 13.08 23.62
C SER A 61 14.50 12.49 22.38
N ALA A 62 13.90 13.32 21.54
CA ALA A 62 13.27 12.90 20.29
C ALA A 62 14.31 12.44 19.26
N ARG A 63 15.43 13.18 19.13
CA ARG A 63 16.56 12.78 18.27
C ARG A 63 17.10 11.42 18.67
N ARG A 64 17.40 11.23 19.96
CA ARG A 64 17.91 9.97 20.49
C ARG A 64 16.94 8.81 20.21
N SER A 65 15.66 9.00 20.50
CA SER A 65 14.63 7.98 20.25
C SER A 65 14.56 7.57 18.78
N ASN A 66 14.51 8.54 17.86
CA ASN A 66 14.42 8.24 16.43
C ASN A 66 15.69 7.59 15.89
N LEU A 67 16.88 7.98 16.34
CA LEU A 67 18.12 7.35 15.89
C LEU A 67 18.29 5.93 16.44
N GLN A 68 17.81 5.68 17.67
CA GLN A 68 17.87 4.37 18.32
C GLN A 68 16.91 3.34 17.73
N HIS A 69 15.67 3.74 17.45
CA HIS A 69 14.60 2.82 17.02
C HIS A 69 14.24 2.94 15.55
N ARG A 70 14.54 4.08 14.93
CA ARG A 70 14.27 4.39 13.52
C ARG A 70 12.85 4.03 13.07
N THR A 71 11.86 4.33 13.90
CA THR A 71 10.45 4.11 13.60
C THR A 71 10.02 4.91 12.37
N ILE A 72 9.31 4.27 11.46
CA ILE A 72 8.62 4.91 10.34
C ILE A 72 7.15 4.46 10.32
N ASP A 73 6.31 5.33 9.78
CA ASP A 73 4.86 5.15 9.79
C ASP A 73 4.32 5.26 8.36
N ILE A 74 4.17 4.10 7.71
CA ILE A 74 3.56 4.00 6.38
C ILE A 74 2.05 3.80 6.54
N GLY A 75 1.28 4.72 5.96
CA GLY A 75 -0.17 4.66 5.88
C GLY A 75 -0.67 4.53 4.44
N VAL A 76 -1.99 4.46 4.29
CA VAL A 76 -2.68 4.47 3.01
C VAL A 76 -3.81 5.48 3.05
N GLN A 77 -4.32 5.84 1.88
CA GLN A 77 -5.53 6.63 1.69
C GLN A 77 -6.25 6.16 0.42
N GLY A 78 -7.55 6.45 0.30
CA GLY A 78 -8.33 6.08 -0.87
C GLY A 78 -8.68 4.59 -0.97
N LEU A 79 -8.78 3.88 0.16
CA LEU A 79 -9.19 2.47 0.15
C LEU A 79 -10.62 2.30 -0.37
N ALA A 80 -11.54 3.16 0.06
CA ALA A 80 -12.92 3.13 -0.41
C ALA A 80 -13.02 3.45 -1.91
N ASP A 81 -12.26 4.43 -2.41
CA ASP A 81 -12.17 4.74 -3.84
C ASP A 81 -11.70 3.52 -4.63
N THR A 82 -10.69 2.81 -4.12
CA THR A 82 -10.16 1.59 -4.74
C THR A 82 -11.25 0.52 -4.89
N PHE A 83 -12.05 0.27 -3.85
CA PHE A 83 -13.15 -0.69 -3.92
C PHE A 83 -14.23 -0.26 -4.92
N ILE A 84 -14.57 1.03 -4.97
CA ILE A 84 -15.51 1.57 -5.95
C ILE A 84 -15.00 1.40 -7.38
N LEU A 85 -13.73 1.73 -7.64
CA LEU A 85 -13.11 1.57 -8.96
C LEU A 85 -13.10 0.11 -9.43
N LEU A 86 -12.99 -0.83 -8.50
CA LEU A 86 -13.05 -2.28 -8.76
C LEU A 86 -14.49 -2.83 -8.76
N GLY A 87 -15.50 -2.00 -8.53
CA GLY A 87 -16.89 -2.44 -8.46
C GLY A 87 -17.14 -3.44 -7.32
N MET A 88 -16.42 -3.30 -6.20
CA MET A 88 -16.56 -4.11 -5.00
C MET A 88 -17.32 -3.31 -3.93
N ALA A 89 -18.31 -3.95 -3.29
CA ALA A 89 -18.93 -3.36 -2.10
C ALA A 89 -17.92 -3.43 -0.93
N PHE A 90 -17.91 -2.41 -0.07
CA PHE A 90 -16.89 -2.28 0.98
C PHE A 90 -16.89 -3.48 1.97
N ASP A 91 -18.06 -4.04 2.24
CA ASP A 91 -18.26 -5.18 3.13
C ASP A 91 -18.19 -6.55 2.42
N SER A 92 -17.96 -6.57 1.09
CA SER A 92 -17.97 -7.80 0.31
C SER A 92 -16.78 -8.71 0.64
N PRO A 93 -16.92 -10.04 0.48
CA PRO A 93 -15.81 -10.97 0.67
C PRO A 93 -14.58 -10.65 -0.20
N GLU A 94 -14.80 -10.15 -1.42
CA GLU A 94 -13.75 -9.75 -2.35
C GLU A 94 -12.98 -8.51 -1.84
N ALA A 95 -13.70 -7.50 -1.32
CA ALA A 95 -13.07 -6.32 -0.72
C ALA A 95 -12.28 -6.67 0.54
N GLN A 96 -12.79 -7.58 1.38
CA GLN A 96 -12.08 -8.08 2.56
C GLN A 96 -10.79 -8.82 2.19
N GLN A 97 -10.82 -9.62 1.11
CA GLN A 97 -9.63 -10.31 0.63
C GLN A 97 -8.62 -9.33 0.03
N LEU A 98 -9.07 -8.40 -0.81
CA LEU A 98 -8.21 -7.37 -1.37
C LEU A 98 -7.56 -6.51 -0.28
N ASN A 99 -8.30 -6.16 0.78
CA ASN A 99 -7.75 -5.46 1.93
C ASN A 99 -6.57 -6.23 2.56
N LYS A 100 -6.71 -7.53 2.79
CA LYS A 100 -5.62 -8.37 3.29
C LYS A 100 -4.43 -8.36 2.35
N ASP A 101 -4.67 -8.53 1.05
CA ASP A 101 -3.61 -8.59 0.04
C ASP A 101 -2.84 -7.26 -0.08
N ILE A 102 -3.53 -6.11 0.01
CA ILE A 102 -2.92 -4.77 0.00
C ILE A 102 -1.98 -4.61 1.19
N PHE A 103 -2.47 -4.88 2.39
CA PHE A 103 -1.67 -4.72 3.60
C PHE A 103 -0.55 -5.74 3.73
N GLU A 104 -0.77 -6.96 3.25
CA GLU A 104 0.26 -7.99 3.14
C GLU A 104 1.41 -7.49 2.24
N THR A 105 1.07 -6.90 1.09
CA THR A 105 2.06 -6.36 0.14
C THR A 105 2.86 -5.20 0.74
N ILE A 106 2.18 -4.25 1.38
CA ILE A 106 2.87 -3.10 2.02
C ILE A 106 3.79 -3.60 3.14
N TYR A 107 3.32 -4.54 3.96
CA TYR A 107 4.12 -5.06 5.06
C TYR A 107 5.34 -5.85 4.57
N TYR A 108 5.15 -6.73 3.57
CA TYR A 108 6.22 -7.52 2.99
C TYR A 108 7.31 -6.63 2.38
N HIS A 109 6.93 -5.68 1.53
CA HIS A 109 7.89 -4.85 0.81
C HIS A 109 8.55 -3.78 1.68
N SER A 110 7.87 -3.26 2.71
CA SER A 110 8.50 -2.38 3.70
C SER A 110 9.54 -3.12 4.54
N LEU A 111 9.26 -4.36 4.98
CA LEU A 111 10.24 -5.21 5.66
C LEU A 111 11.43 -5.53 4.77
N LYS A 112 11.16 -5.88 3.51
CA LYS A 112 12.19 -6.18 2.52
C LYS A 112 13.14 -4.99 2.34
N ALA A 113 12.60 -3.81 2.03
CA ALA A 113 13.40 -2.60 1.88
C ALA A 113 14.17 -2.24 3.16
N SER A 114 13.54 -2.37 4.33
CA SER A 114 14.18 -2.14 5.64
C SER A 114 15.37 -3.08 5.87
N SER A 115 15.25 -4.35 5.47
CA SER A 115 16.35 -5.33 5.56
C SER A 115 17.46 -5.07 4.54
N GLU A 116 17.12 -4.62 3.33
CA GLU A 116 18.11 -4.19 2.33
C GLU A 116 18.89 -2.94 2.77
N ILE A 117 18.26 -2.02 3.52
CA ILE A 117 18.97 -0.91 4.13
C ILE A 117 19.87 -1.42 5.27
N ALA A 118 19.37 -2.34 6.12
CA ALA A 118 20.17 -2.93 7.19
C ALA A 118 21.42 -3.67 6.68
N ALA A 119 21.34 -4.32 5.52
CA ALA A 119 22.49 -4.95 4.88
C ALA A 119 23.62 -3.96 4.53
N ARG A 120 23.28 -2.67 4.32
CA ARG A 120 24.23 -1.61 3.94
C ARG A 120 24.65 -0.74 5.13
N GLU A 121 23.73 -0.48 6.04
CA GLU A 121 23.88 0.50 7.13
C GLU A 121 23.82 -0.11 8.55
N CYS A 122 23.77 -1.45 8.63
CA CYS A 122 23.49 -2.23 9.82
C CYS A 122 22.04 -2.07 10.35
N PRO A 123 21.54 -3.02 11.17
CA PRO A 123 20.26 -2.88 11.86
C PRO A 123 20.17 -1.64 12.74
N TYR A 124 18.96 -1.30 13.20
CA TYR A 124 18.81 -0.26 14.23
C TYR A 124 19.42 -0.70 15.57
N GLU A 125 19.79 0.26 16.42
CA GLU A 125 20.60 0.05 17.63
C GLU A 125 20.00 -0.98 18.60
N THR A 126 18.67 -1.05 18.68
CA THR A 126 17.94 -1.92 19.62
C THR A 126 17.40 -3.20 18.98
N TYR A 127 17.92 -3.60 17.81
CA TYR A 127 17.44 -4.77 17.07
C TYR A 127 17.71 -6.11 17.77
N GLU A 128 18.90 -6.29 18.37
CA GLU A 128 19.30 -7.57 19.00
C GLU A 128 18.41 -7.98 20.19
N GLY A 129 17.73 -7.01 20.82
CA GLY A 129 16.76 -7.27 21.90
C GLY A 129 15.33 -7.46 21.43
N SER A 130 15.07 -7.37 20.12
CA SER A 130 13.73 -7.50 19.56
C SER A 130 13.31 -8.97 19.46
N PRO A 131 12.00 -9.27 19.51
CA PRO A 131 11.52 -10.66 19.54
C PRO A 131 11.82 -11.46 18.26
N GLY A 132 12.23 -10.83 17.14
CA GLY A 132 12.49 -11.52 15.87
C GLY A 132 11.26 -12.16 15.23
N ILE A 133 10.07 -11.91 15.79
CA ILE A 133 8.77 -12.43 15.36
C ILE A 133 8.07 -11.37 14.50
N LEU A 134 7.53 -11.76 13.35
CA LEU A 134 6.80 -10.82 12.47
C LEU A 134 5.38 -10.58 12.99
N GLN A 135 4.77 -9.48 12.55
CA GLN A 135 3.47 -9.05 13.09
C GLN A 135 2.38 -10.12 12.93
N HIS A 136 2.27 -10.78 11.77
CA HIS A 136 1.24 -11.80 11.57
C HIS A 136 1.44 -13.04 12.46
N ASP A 137 2.69 -13.39 12.80
CA ASP A 137 3.00 -14.48 13.73
C ASP A 137 2.52 -14.17 15.15
N MET A 138 2.66 -12.91 15.60
CA MET A 138 2.14 -12.47 16.91
C MET A 138 0.63 -12.63 17.04
N TRP A 139 -0.09 -12.59 15.92
CA TRP A 139 -1.54 -12.76 15.84
C TRP A 139 -1.95 -14.20 15.48
N GLY A 140 -1.00 -15.13 15.31
CA GLY A 140 -1.26 -16.49 14.88
C GLY A 140 -1.90 -16.58 13.48
N VAL A 141 -1.65 -15.58 12.63
CA VAL A 141 -2.21 -15.50 11.27
C VAL A 141 -1.18 -15.99 10.27
N SER A 142 -1.54 -16.98 9.45
CA SER A 142 -0.73 -17.39 8.31
C SER A 142 -0.97 -16.44 7.12
N PRO A 143 0.08 -15.85 6.53
CA PRO A 143 -0.07 -14.98 5.37
C PRO A 143 -0.45 -15.77 4.12
N SER A 144 -0.81 -15.06 3.04
CA SER A 144 -1.10 -15.71 1.76
C SER A 144 0.17 -16.21 1.07
N SER A 145 0.00 -16.94 -0.04
CA SER A 145 1.11 -17.38 -0.90
C SER A 145 1.53 -16.31 -1.91
N ARG A 146 1.07 -15.06 -1.79
CA ARG A 146 1.36 -13.98 -2.75
C ARG A 146 2.84 -13.60 -2.75
N TRP A 147 3.45 -13.54 -1.56
CA TRP A 147 4.84 -13.17 -1.38
C TRP A 147 5.61 -14.27 -0.64
N ASN A 148 6.92 -14.38 -0.91
CA ASN A 148 7.76 -15.43 -0.33
C ASN A 148 8.27 -15.04 1.06
N TRP A 149 7.43 -15.28 2.06
CA TRP A 149 7.74 -14.98 3.47
C TRP A 149 8.95 -15.73 4.00
N ASP A 150 9.23 -16.95 3.53
CA ASP A 150 10.38 -17.73 3.96
C ASP A 150 11.69 -17.07 3.52
N SER A 151 11.76 -16.63 2.26
CA SER A 151 12.91 -15.88 1.74
C SER A 151 13.11 -14.56 2.48
N LEU A 152 12.03 -13.87 2.85
CA LEU A 152 12.11 -12.63 3.63
C LEU A 152 12.63 -12.91 5.04
N ARG A 153 12.19 -13.99 5.70
CA ARG A 153 12.70 -14.40 7.02
C ARG A 153 14.18 -14.73 6.98
N GLU A 154 14.65 -15.44 5.96
CA GLU A 154 16.07 -15.71 5.76
C GLU A 154 16.88 -14.42 5.60
N MET A 155 16.36 -13.48 4.81
CA MET A 155 17.00 -12.18 4.60
C MET A 155 17.08 -11.36 5.90
N ILE A 156 15.98 -11.31 6.67
CA ILE A 156 15.93 -10.64 7.98
C ILE A 156 16.86 -11.33 8.96
N SER A 157 16.91 -12.66 8.99
CA SER A 157 17.80 -13.40 9.88
C SER A 157 19.28 -13.11 9.59
N LYS A 158 19.63 -12.85 8.32
CA LYS A 158 21.01 -12.56 7.91
C LYS A 158 21.39 -11.10 8.13
N ASN A 159 20.52 -10.17 7.76
CA ASN A 159 20.84 -8.74 7.66
C ASN A 159 20.24 -7.91 8.80
N GLY A 160 19.24 -8.43 9.51
CA GLY A 160 18.33 -7.67 10.37
C GLY A 160 17.42 -6.72 9.58
N VAL A 161 16.86 -5.74 10.27
CA VAL A 161 16.03 -4.66 9.69
C VAL A 161 16.50 -3.30 10.21
N ARG A 162 16.30 -2.25 9.40
CA ARG A 162 16.76 -0.89 9.72
C ARG A 162 15.77 -0.10 10.55
N ASN A 163 14.49 -0.45 10.48
CA ASN A 163 13.39 0.26 11.14
C ASN A 163 12.65 -0.69 12.08
N SER A 164 12.40 -0.26 13.32
CA SER A 164 11.72 -1.09 14.33
C SER A 164 10.23 -1.29 14.05
N LEU A 165 9.56 -0.24 13.58
CA LEU A 165 8.15 -0.21 13.18
C LEU A 165 8.06 0.41 11.78
N LEU A 166 7.09 -0.05 11.00
CA LEU A 166 6.99 0.26 9.56
C LEU A 166 5.63 0.81 9.14
N LEU A 167 4.53 0.26 9.64
CA LEU A 167 3.17 0.58 9.20
C LEU A 167 2.37 1.19 10.35
N ALA A 168 1.75 2.34 10.09
CA ALA A 168 0.78 2.95 10.98
C ALA A 168 -0.22 3.76 10.13
N PRO A 169 -1.36 3.16 9.75
CA PRO A 169 -2.42 3.87 9.05
C PRO A 169 -2.91 5.06 9.89
N MET A 170 -2.59 6.27 9.44
CA MET A 170 -2.91 7.53 10.12
C MET A 170 -4.16 8.19 9.54
N GLN A 171 -4.76 9.12 10.27
CA GLN A 171 -5.80 9.99 9.70
C GLN A 171 -5.18 10.87 8.60
N THR A 172 -5.76 10.86 7.41
CA THR A 172 -5.22 11.56 6.22
C THR A 172 -6.04 12.77 5.80
N ALA A 173 -6.84 13.35 6.71
CA ALA A 173 -7.87 14.35 6.39
C ALA A 173 -7.40 15.50 5.48
N SER A 174 -6.22 16.07 5.72
CA SER A 174 -5.70 17.17 4.88
C SER A 174 -5.09 16.67 3.56
N THR A 175 -4.34 15.57 3.58
CA THR A 175 -3.64 15.05 2.39
C THR A 175 -4.58 14.38 1.40
N SER A 176 -5.63 13.70 1.89
CA SER A 176 -6.65 13.08 1.06
C SER A 176 -7.51 14.12 0.35
N GLN A 177 -7.82 15.24 1.04
CA GLN A 177 -8.49 16.38 0.42
C GLN A 177 -7.66 17.01 -0.71
N ILE A 178 -6.35 17.17 -0.51
CA ILE A 178 -5.45 17.69 -1.55
C ILE A 178 -5.42 16.76 -2.77
N LEU A 179 -5.40 15.45 -2.53
CA LEU A 179 -5.28 14.43 -3.57
C LEU A 179 -6.63 13.97 -4.15
N GLY A 180 -7.75 14.46 -3.61
CA GLY A 180 -9.09 14.10 -4.05
C GLY A 180 -9.53 12.67 -3.73
N ASN A 181 -8.93 12.04 -2.71
CA ASN A 181 -9.24 10.67 -2.28
C ASN A 181 -10.10 10.66 -1.00
N ASN A 182 -10.77 9.55 -0.72
CA ASN A 182 -11.39 9.33 0.59
C ASN A 182 -10.33 9.15 1.70
N GLU A 183 -10.72 9.45 2.93
CA GLU A 183 -9.83 9.41 4.09
C GLU A 183 -9.38 7.99 4.43
N CYS A 184 -8.07 7.80 4.54
CA CYS A 184 -7.40 6.61 5.06
C CYS A 184 -8.04 5.27 4.63
N LEU A 185 -8.64 4.57 5.58
CA LEU A 185 -9.29 3.27 5.46
C LEU A 185 -10.81 3.35 5.61
N GLU A 186 -11.34 4.56 5.75
CA GLU A 186 -12.74 4.75 6.11
C GLU A 186 -13.64 4.48 4.89
N PRO A 187 -14.84 3.93 5.10
CA PRO A 187 -15.86 3.91 4.06
C PRO A 187 -16.33 5.35 3.80
N TYR A 188 -16.97 5.59 2.65
CA TYR A 188 -17.63 6.88 2.41
C TYR A 188 -18.73 7.11 3.45
N THR A 189 -18.64 8.22 4.17
CA THR A 189 -19.64 8.63 5.16
C THR A 189 -20.92 9.14 4.50
N SER A 190 -20.80 9.72 3.31
CA SER A 190 -21.92 10.19 2.49
C SER A 190 -21.55 10.24 1.01
N ASN A 191 -22.52 9.96 0.14
CA ASN A 191 -22.36 10.15 -1.31
C ASN A 191 -22.46 11.62 -1.73
N ILE A 192 -22.85 12.50 -0.80
CA ILE A 192 -22.96 13.95 -0.99
C ILE A 192 -22.28 14.63 0.21
N TYR A 193 -21.29 15.46 -0.04
CA TYR A 193 -20.58 16.21 0.99
C TYR A 193 -20.46 17.69 0.61
N SER A 194 -20.44 18.59 1.60
CA SER A 194 -20.30 20.03 1.36
C SER A 194 -18.89 20.51 1.65
N HIS A 195 -18.27 21.18 0.68
CA HIS A 195 -17.01 21.89 0.86
C HIS A 195 -17.28 23.37 1.11
N ARG A 196 -16.76 23.88 2.23
CA ARG A 196 -16.74 25.32 2.52
C ARG A 196 -15.44 25.92 2.05
N VAL A 197 -15.52 26.87 1.12
CA VAL A 197 -14.42 27.73 0.70
C VAL A 197 -14.78 29.19 1.00
N LEU A 198 -13.80 30.09 0.90
CA LEU A 198 -14.01 31.54 1.09
C LEU A 198 -15.12 32.11 0.19
N SER A 199 -15.39 31.45 -0.95
CA SER A 199 -16.41 31.85 -1.93
C SER A 199 -17.81 31.25 -1.69
N GLY A 200 -18.01 30.41 -0.67
CA GLY A 200 -19.31 29.81 -0.35
C GLY A 200 -19.25 28.31 0.00
N GLU A 201 -20.42 27.72 0.18
CA GLU A 201 -20.59 26.28 0.44
C GLU A 201 -21.00 25.57 -0.86
N PHE A 202 -20.18 24.62 -1.30
CA PHE A 202 -20.40 23.86 -2.54
C PHE A 202 -20.76 22.42 -2.19
N VAL A 203 -21.87 21.94 -2.75
CA VAL A 203 -22.31 20.55 -2.61
C VAL A 203 -21.60 19.72 -3.68
N VAL A 204 -20.82 18.73 -3.27
CA VAL A 204 -20.09 17.82 -4.14
C VAL A 204 -20.71 16.43 -4.03
N VAL A 205 -20.98 15.81 -5.18
CA VAL A 205 -21.42 14.41 -5.29
C VAL A 205 -20.19 13.55 -5.53
N ASN A 206 -20.12 12.39 -4.87
CA ASN A 206 -19.00 11.46 -5.02
C ASN A 206 -18.79 11.09 -6.50
N PRO A 207 -17.62 11.37 -7.10
CA PRO A 207 -17.32 11.02 -8.48
C PRO A 207 -17.15 9.49 -8.61
N THR A 208 -18.26 8.78 -8.75
CA THR A 208 -18.22 7.40 -9.24
C THR A 208 -17.87 7.43 -10.72
N PRO A 209 -17.00 6.53 -11.24
CA PRO A 209 -16.80 6.40 -12.67
C PRO A 209 -18.16 6.07 -13.29
N SER A 210 -18.69 6.98 -14.11
CA SER A 210 -19.86 6.67 -14.93
C SER A 210 -19.48 5.51 -15.85
N SER A 211 -20.31 4.46 -15.81
CA SER A 211 -20.33 3.31 -16.72
C SER A 211 -19.94 3.63 -18.16
#